data_AF-A0A9Q8Z1R5-F1
#
_entry.id   AF-A0A9Q8Z1R5-F1
#
_cell.length_a   1.000
_cell.length_b   1.000
_cell.length_c   1.000
_cell.angle_alpha   90.00
_cell.angle_beta   90.00
_cell.angle_gamma   90.00
#
_symmetry.space_group_name_H-M   'P 1'
#
loop_
_entity.id
_entity.type
_entity.pdbx_description
1 polymer ?
#
loop_
_entity_poly.entity_id
_entity_poly.type
_entity_poly.pdbx_seq_one_letter_code
_entity_poly.pdbx_strand_id
1 'polypeptide(L)'
;MDNKNQASTNYREAFQLFDKRGNGRVDRAALGDLLRACGQNPTLAEIADLERGVGADFDFDTFSKILNRPGGFREPFDIEEYIRGFQVFDKDRSGFVGKGQIKYILTNLGEKMSEEEVDELFKSTIDASNNEVDYRGEFNFSPISSALPKWGIFKWG
;
A
#
# COMPACT_ATOMS: atom_id res chain seq x y z
N MET A 1 -11.89 -25.29 7.46
CA MET A 1 -12.21 -25.44 6.03
C MET A 1 -11.66 -24.22 5.33
N ASP A 2 -10.71 -24.47 4.45
CA ASP A 2 -9.66 -23.54 4.06
C ASP A 2 -10.17 -22.36 3.24
N ASN A 3 -9.90 -21.15 3.75
CA ASN A 3 -10.18 -19.85 3.12
C ASN A 3 -9.32 -19.57 1.86
N LYS A 4 -8.80 -20.61 1.21
CA LYS A 4 -7.90 -20.51 0.05
C LYS A 4 -8.65 -20.64 -1.29
N ASN A 5 -9.79 -21.32 -1.33
CA ASN A 5 -10.53 -21.56 -2.59
C ASN A 5 -11.38 -20.38 -3.07
N GLN A 6 -11.69 -19.41 -2.21
CA GLN A 6 -12.45 -18.21 -2.61
C GLN A 6 -11.53 -17.11 -3.17
N ALA A 7 -10.25 -17.15 -2.82
CA ALA A 7 -9.24 -16.18 -3.26
C ALA A 7 -8.80 -16.38 -4.73
N SER A 8 -8.77 -17.63 -5.21
CA SER A 8 -8.30 -17.97 -6.56
C SER A 8 -9.15 -17.38 -7.68
N THR A 9 -10.47 -17.26 -7.48
CA THR A 9 -11.38 -16.65 -8.46
C THR A 9 -11.16 -15.14 -8.52
N ASN A 10 -10.97 -14.50 -7.36
CA ASN A 10 -10.74 -13.06 -7.25
C ASN A 10 -9.39 -12.62 -7.89
N TYR A 11 -8.32 -13.42 -7.77
CA TYR A 11 -7.02 -13.05 -8.36
C TYR A 11 -7.02 -13.07 -9.89
N ARG A 12 -7.79 -13.98 -10.51
CA ARG A 12 -7.89 -14.04 -11.96
C ARG A 12 -8.74 -12.90 -12.51
N GLU A 13 -9.80 -12.54 -11.81
CA GLU A 13 -10.61 -11.37 -12.11
C GLU A 13 -9.80 -10.08 -11.96
N ALA A 14 -9.05 -9.93 -10.86
CA ALA A 14 -8.13 -8.83 -10.67
C ALA A 14 -7.12 -8.76 -11.83
N PHE A 15 -6.47 -9.86 -12.21
CA PHE A 15 -5.54 -9.88 -13.34
C PHE A 15 -6.18 -9.41 -14.64
N GLN A 16 -7.43 -9.83 -14.93
CA GLN A 16 -8.17 -9.40 -16.12
C GLN A 16 -8.49 -7.91 -16.14
N LEU A 17 -8.70 -7.28 -14.98
CA LEU A 17 -8.90 -5.82 -14.89
C LEU A 17 -7.63 -5.04 -15.29
N PHE A 18 -6.45 -5.64 -15.09
CA PHE A 18 -5.17 -5.02 -15.45
C PHE A 18 -4.68 -5.38 -16.86
N ASP A 19 -5.20 -6.46 -17.47
CA ASP A 19 -4.97 -6.80 -18.87
C ASP A 19 -5.79 -5.89 -19.80
N LYS A 20 -5.30 -4.67 -19.97
CA LYS A 20 -5.94 -3.64 -20.82
C LYS A 20 -6.05 -4.03 -22.29
N ARG A 21 -5.28 -5.02 -22.75
CA ARG A 21 -5.22 -5.45 -24.15
C ARG A 21 -6.03 -6.72 -24.41
N GLY A 22 -6.46 -7.44 -23.38
CA GLY A 22 -7.17 -8.70 -23.47
C GLY A 22 -6.33 -9.83 -24.09
N ASN A 23 -4.99 -9.74 -24.01
CA ASN A 23 -4.07 -10.70 -24.63
C ASN A 23 -3.51 -11.73 -23.62
N GLY A 24 -4.01 -11.73 -22.39
CA GLY A 24 -3.55 -12.57 -21.29
C GLY A 24 -2.24 -12.10 -20.65
N ARG A 25 -1.79 -10.87 -20.92
CA ARG A 25 -0.54 -10.32 -20.40
C ARG A 25 -0.75 -8.94 -19.77
N VAL A 26 -0.03 -8.69 -18.69
CA VAL A 26 -0.05 -7.43 -17.95
C VAL A 26 1.35 -6.81 -17.99
N ASP A 27 1.42 -5.49 -18.16
CA ASP A 27 2.68 -4.75 -18.17
C ASP A 27 3.39 -4.88 -16.82
N ARG A 28 4.73 -5.02 -16.81
CA ARG A 28 5.52 -5.12 -15.58
C ARG A 28 5.23 -4.00 -14.60
N ALA A 29 4.98 -2.77 -15.08
CA ALA A 29 4.75 -1.61 -14.24
C ALA A 29 3.45 -1.70 -13.42
N ALA A 30 2.51 -2.57 -13.82
CA ALA A 30 1.27 -2.81 -13.11
C ALA A 30 1.40 -3.89 -12.01
N LEU A 31 2.57 -4.54 -11.87
CA LEU A 31 2.76 -5.63 -10.91
C LEU A 31 2.45 -5.21 -9.47
N GLY A 32 2.93 -4.04 -9.05
CA GLY A 32 2.71 -3.54 -7.69
C GLY A 32 1.24 -3.29 -7.38
N ASP A 33 0.52 -2.63 -8.30
CA ASP A 33 -0.89 -2.32 -8.12
C ASP A 33 -1.77 -3.57 -8.20
N LEU A 34 -1.41 -4.53 -9.05
CA LEU A 34 -2.11 -5.80 -9.13
C LEU A 34 -1.92 -6.64 -7.86
N LEU A 35 -0.72 -6.67 -7.28
CA LEU A 35 -0.47 -7.32 -5.99
C LEU A 35 -1.32 -6.69 -4.88
N ARG A 36 -1.44 -5.36 -4.86
CA ARG A 36 -2.28 -4.61 -3.92
C ARG A 36 -3.76 -4.86 -4.11
N ALA A 37 -4.23 -4.93 -5.35
CA ALA A 37 -5.61 -5.33 -5.66
C ALA A 37 -5.93 -6.75 -5.18
N CYS A 38 -4.91 -7.62 -5.06
CA CYS A 38 -5.01 -8.96 -4.50
C CYS A 38 -4.83 -9.00 -2.97
N GLY A 39 -4.82 -7.84 -2.30
CA GLY A 39 -4.70 -7.70 -0.85
C GLY A 39 -3.27 -7.89 -0.31
N GLN A 40 -2.26 -7.93 -1.19
CA GLN A 40 -0.87 -7.98 -0.76
C GLN A 40 -0.31 -6.58 -0.50
N ASN A 41 0.69 -6.49 0.36
CA ASN A 41 1.27 -5.22 0.77
C ASN A 41 2.78 -5.11 0.46
N PRO A 42 3.21 -5.25 -0.82
CA PRO A 42 4.62 -5.18 -1.14
C PRO A 42 5.14 -3.74 -1.05
N THR A 43 6.37 -3.64 -0.55
CA THR A 43 7.18 -2.41 -0.57
C THR A 43 7.58 -2.06 -2.02
N LEU A 44 7.85 -0.79 -2.32
CA LEU A 44 8.41 -0.36 -3.60
C LEU A 44 9.74 -1.05 -3.92
N ALA A 45 10.59 -1.25 -2.90
CA ALA A 45 11.83 -2.02 -3.06
C ALA A 45 11.55 -3.47 -3.46
N GLU A 46 10.59 -4.14 -2.80
CA GLU A 46 10.18 -5.49 -3.17
C GLU A 46 9.55 -5.54 -4.57
N ILE A 47 8.73 -4.56 -4.95
CA ILE A 47 8.18 -4.49 -6.31
C ILE A 47 9.31 -4.37 -7.32
N ALA A 48 10.27 -3.46 -7.11
CA ALA A 48 11.41 -3.31 -8.00
C ALA A 48 12.22 -4.60 -8.11
N ASP A 49 12.38 -5.33 -7.01
CA ASP A 49 13.07 -6.62 -6.97
C ASP A 49 12.30 -7.70 -7.73
N LEU A 50 10.99 -7.79 -7.54
CA LEU A 50 10.13 -8.74 -8.25
C LEU A 50 10.06 -8.43 -9.74
N GLU A 51 10.01 -7.15 -10.11
CA GLU A 51 10.01 -6.69 -11.49
C GLU A 51 11.30 -7.05 -12.24
N ARG A 52 12.45 -7.12 -11.55
CA ARG A 52 13.71 -7.59 -12.17
C ARG A 52 13.63 -9.06 -12.59
N GLY A 53 12.76 -9.85 -11.97
CA GLY A 53 12.53 -11.26 -12.27
C GLY A 53 11.51 -11.51 -13.39
N VAL A 54 10.82 -10.47 -13.88
CA VAL A 54 9.85 -10.57 -14.96
C VAL A 54 10.28 -9.79 -16.21
N GLY A 55 9.74 -10.18 -17.36
CA GLY A 55 9.97 -9.50 -18.64
C GLY A 55 9.29 -8.13 -18.70
N ALA A 56 9.18 -7.55 -19.90
CA ALA A 56 8.42 -6.32 -20.10
C ALA A 56 6.93 -6.48 -19.73
N ASP A 57 6.40 -7.69 -19.86
CA ASP A 57 5.06 -8.09 -19.43
C ASP A 57 5.09 -9.52 -18.87
N PHE A 58 4.01 -9.91 -18.18
CA PHE A 58 3.88 -11.22 -17.55
C PHE A 58 2.46 -11.78 -17.71
N ASP A 59 2.36 -13.10 -17.71
CA ASP A 59 1.08 -13.82 -17.75
C ASP A 59 0.58 -14.20 -16.34
N PHE A 60 -0.63 -14.75 -16.27
CA PHE A 60 -1.24 -15.12 -14.99
C PHE A 60 -0.47 -16.21 -14.23
N ASP A 61 0.21 -17.12 -14.94
CA ASP A 61 1.02 -18.17 -14.31
C ASP A 61 2.24 -17.57 -13.60
N THR A 62 2.91 -16.64 -14.28
CA THR A 62 4.03 -15.87 -13.72
C THR A 62 3.56 -15.05 -12.51
N PHE A 63 2.42 -14.36 -12.62
CA PHE A 63 1.83 -13.62 -11.51
C PHE A 63 1.50 -14.54 -10.32
N SER A 64 0.91 -15.70 -10.57
CA SER A 64 0.54 -16.66 -9.52
C SER A 64 1.76 -17.17 -8.75
N LYS A 65 2.90 -17.36 -9.43
CA LYS A 65 4.17 -17.73 -8.78
C LYS A 65 4.70 -16.63 -7.89
N ILE A 66 4.60 -15.37 -8.31
CA ILE A 66 4.98 -14.21 -7.51
C ILE A 66 4.08 -14.08 -6.28
N LEU A 67 2.77 -14.24 -6.48
CA LEU A 67 1.77 -14.16 -5.42
C LEU A 67 1.99 -15.22 -4.32
N ASN A 68 2.42 -16.42 -4.72
CA ASN A 68 2.66 -17.56 -3.82
C ASN A 68 4.15 -17.77 -3.49
N ARG A 69 4.99 -16.74 -3.62
CA ARG A 69 6.43 -16.84 -3.36
C ARG A 69 6.73 -17.35 -1.94
N PRO A 70 7.82 -18.12 -1.75
CA PRO A 70 8.28 -18.48 -0.41
C PRO A 70 8.51 -17.25 0.47
N GLY A 71 8.04 -17.30 1.71
CA GLY A 71 8.08 -16.16 2.64
C GLY A 71 6.92 -15.17 2.48
N GLY A 72 6.10 -15.30 1.43
CA GLY A 72 4.91 -14.47 1.21
C GLY A 72 5.21 -12.99 1.04
N PHE A 73 4.19 -12.17 1.29
CA PHE A 73 4.32 -10.72 1.46
C PHE A 73 4.16 -10.39 2.93
N ARG A 74 4.71 -9.24 3.34
CA ARG A 74 4.57 -8.74 4.70
C ARG A 74 3.07 -8.63 5.04
N GLU A 75 2.71 -9.10 6.24
CA GLU A 75 1.35 -8.93 6.75
C GLU A 75 0.98 -7.44 6.84
N PRO A 76 -0.31 -7.09 6.66
CA PRO A 76 -0.77 -5.73 6.91
C PRO A 76 -0.29 -5.23 8.27
N PHE A 77 0.18 -3.98 8.31
CA PHE A 77 0.65 -3.36 9.54
C PHE A 77 -0.50 -3.25 10.54
N ASP A 78 -0.22 -3.46 11.83
CA ASP A 78 -1.22 -3.23 12.88
C ASP A 78 -1.49 -1.73 12.99
N ILE A 79 -2.77 -1.35 13.03
CA ILE A 79 -3.22 0.03 13.21
C ILE A 79 -2.59 0.63 14.49
N GLU A 80 -2.42 -0.18 15.54
CA GLU A 80 -1.74 0.25 16.76
C GLU A 80 -0.28 0.65 16.54
N GLU A 81 0.43 -0.01 15.62
CA GLU A 81 1.81 0.33 15.29
C GLU A 81 1.89 1.63 14.45
N TYR A 82 0.87 1.90 13.62
CA TYR A 82 0.69 3.18 12.94
C TYR A 82 0.47 4.32 13.96
N ILE A 83 -0.47 4.14 14.89
CA ILE A 83 -0.78 5.13 15.94
C ILE A 83 0.47 5.43 16.78
N ARG A 84 1.25 4.40 17.17
CA ARG A 84 2.52 4.58 17.90
C ARG A 84 3.53 5.42 17.12
N GLY A 85 3.58 5.31 15.80
CA GLY A 85 4.43 6.14 14.94
C GLY A 85 4.08 7.63 15.01
N PHE A 86 2.79 7.98 14.98
CA PHE A 86 2.35 9.38 15.10
C PHE A 86 2.51 9.96 16.50
N GLN A 87 2.39 9.13 17.54
CA GLN A 87 2.65 9.55 18.94
C GLN A 87 4.06 10.09 19.16
N VAL A 88 5.04 9.72 18.33
CA VAL A 88 6.40 10.30 18.39
C VAL A 88 6.39 11.79 18.06
N PHE A 89 5.44 12.23 17.22
CA PHE A 89 5.30 13.61 16.75
C PHE A 89 4.30 14.43 17.57
N ASP A 90 3.29 13.78 18.15
CA ASP A 90 2.31 14.35 19.08
C ASP A 90 2.90 14.49 20.51
N LYS A 91 3.75 15.50 20.71
CA LYS A 91 4.46 15.72 21.99
C LYS A 91 3.53 16.01 23.17
N ASP A 92 2.39 16.62 22.92
CA ASP A 92 1.37 16.97 23.90
C ASP A 92 0.31 15.88 24.08
N ARG A 93 0.38 14.78 23.31
CA ARG A 93 -0.58 13.67 23.32
C ARG A 93 -2.01 14.13 23.03
N SER A 94 -2.16 15.19 22.23
CA SER A 94 -3.44 15.76 21.80
C SER A 94 -4.30 14.78 21.00
N GLY A 95 -3.67 13.82 20.31
CA GLY A 95 -4.32 12.97 19.31
C GLY A 95 -4.30 13.56 17.90
N PHE A 96 -3.70 14.72 17.73
CA PHE A 96 -3.62 15.43 16.46
C PHE A 96 -2.16 15.67 16.06
N VAL A 97 -1.87 15.61 14.77
CA VAL A 97 -0.56 16.02 14.21
C VAL A 97 -0.79 16.97 13.04
N GLY A 98 0.02 18.02 12.95
CA GLY A 98 -0.10 19.01 11.87
C GLY A 98 0.10 18.39 10.48
N LYS A 99 -0.74 18.75 9.51
CA LYS A 99 -0.67 18.26 8.11
C LYS A 99 0.71 18.40 7.49
N GLY A 100 1.37 19.53 7.73
CA GLY A 100 2.73 19.78 7.22
C GLY A 100 3.79 18.83 7.81
N GLN A 101 3.64 18.42 9.07
CA GLN A 101 4.55 17.49 9.72
C GLN A 101 4.34 16.08 9.19
N ILE A 102 3.08 15.65 9.02
CA ILE A 102 2.75 14.39 8.36
C ILE A 102 3.30 14.40 6.92
N LYS A 103 3.02 15.43 6.12
CA LYS A 103 3.56 15.55 4.75
C LYS A 103 5.07 15.45 4.69
N TYR A 104 5.77 16.09 5.62
CA TYR A 104 7.22 16.03 5.71
C TYR A 104 7.72 14.60 5.98
N ILE A 105 7.13 13.89 6.93
CA ILE A 105 7.54 12.51 7.29
C ILE A 105 7.48 11.60 6.07
N LEU A 106 6.44 11.72 5.26
CA LEU A 106 6.09 10.76 4.21
C LEU A 106 6.81 10.98 2.90
N THR A 107 7.20 12.22 2.67
CA THR A 107 8.00 12.59 1.51
C THR A 107 9.49 12.45 1.78
N ASN A 108 9.94 12.43 3.05
CA ASN A 108 11.36 12.47 3.39
C ASN A 108 11.92 11.22 4.05
N LEU A 109 11.11 10.41 4.71
CA LEU A 109 11.60 9.24 5.44
C LEU A 109 11.15 7.95 4.71
N GLY A 110 11.84 6.84 4.94
CA GLY A 110 11.40 5.49 4.54
C GLY A 110 11.12 5.34 3.04
N GLU A 111 10.03 4.64 2.70
CA GLU A 111 9.52 4.61 1.33
C GLU A 111 8.71 5.86 1.04
N LYS A 112 9.38 6.78 0.36
CA LYS A 112 8.85 8.10 0.06
C LYS A 112 7.62 7.99 -0.83
N MET A 113 6.62 8.77 -0.47
CA MET A 113 5.51 9.09 -1.35
C MET A 113 5.80 10.35 -2.14
N SER A 114 5.17 10.44 -3.32
CA SER A 114 5.12 11.73 -4.01
C SER A 114 4.19 12.69 -3.28
N GLU A 115 4.39 13.99 -3.48
CA GLU A 115 3.52 14.99 -2.85
C GLU A 115 2.06 14.82 -3.29
N GLU A 116 1.84 14.43 -4.54
CA GLU A 116 0.51 14.17 -5.09
C GLU A 116 -0.19 13.02 -4.37
N GLU A 117 0.52 11.94 -4.05
CA GLU A 117 -0.05 10.81 -3.32
C GLU A 117 -0.39 11.17 -1.87
N VAL A 118 0.42 12.03 -1.23
CA VAL A 118 0.15 12.54 0.11
C VAL A 118 -1.06 13.47 0.11
N ASP A 119 -1.15 14.35 -0.90
CA ASP A 119 -2.28 15.27 -1.04
C ASP A 119 -3.59 14.50 -1.32
N GLU A 120 -3.56 13.45 -2.14
CA GLU A 120 -4.70 12.54 -2.33
C GLU A 120 -5.07 11.80 -1.04
N LEU A 121 -4.07 11.37 -0.26
CA LEU A 121 -4.35 10.76 1.04
C LEU A 121 -5.12 11.74 1.93
N PHE A 122 -4.67 12.99 2.06
CA PHE A 122 -5.34 13.99 2.88
C PHE A 122 -6.75 14.34 2.39
N LYS A 123 -7.00 14.33 1.07
CA LYS A 123 -8.36 14.50 0.52
C LYS A 123 -9.30 13.39 0.96
N SER A 124 -8.79 12.16 1.05
CA SER A 124 -9.58 10.98 1.40
C SER A 124 -9.85 10.81 2.90
N THR A 125 -9.04 11.43 3.77
CA THR A 125 -9.02 11.09 5.20
C THR A 125 -9.70 12.08 6.14
N ILE A 126 -9.64 13.40 5.97
CA ILE A 126 -10.20 14.33 6.99
C ILE A 126 -10.64 15.66 6.37
N ASP A 127 -11.75 16.22 6.89
CA ASP A 127 -12.25 17.58 6.68
C ASP A 127 -11.11 18.59 6.47
N ALA A 128 -11.04 19.16 5.27
CA ALA A 128 -9.97 20.05 4.83
C ALA A 128 -9.89 21.37 5.64
N SER A 129 -10.84 21.60 6.55
CA SER A 129 -10.98 22.83 7.31
C SER A 129 -10.02 22.96 8.51
N ASN A 130 -9.47 21.86 9.05
CA ASN A 130 -8.44 21.94 10.09
C ASN A 130 -7.05 21.60 9.53
N ASN A 131 -6.01 22.35 9.93
CA ASN A 131 -4.61 22.13 9.51
C ASN A 131 -3.95 20.95 10.25
N GLU A 132 -4.75 20.17 10.96
CA GLU A 132 -4.36 19.06 11.80
C GLU A 132 -5.08 17.78 11.37
N VAL A 133 -4.46 16.66 11.71
CA VAL A 133 -4.91 15.32 11.35
C VAL A 133 -5.09 14.52 12.63
N ASP A 134 -6.32 14.05 12.86
CA ASP A 134 -6.64 13.14 13.97
C ASP A 134 -6.14 11.73 13.65
N TYR A 135 -4.98 11.35 14.22
CA TYR A 135 -4.37 10.03 14.00
C TYR A 135 -4.94 8.93 14.89
N ARG A 136 -5.84 9.26 15.83
CA ARG A 136 -6.54 8.32 16.70
C ARG A 136 -7.96 8.02 16.23
N GLY A 137 -8.56 8.94 15.49
CA GLY A 137 -9.85 8.75 14.83
C GLY A 137 -9.78 7.59 13.84
N GLU A 138 -10.95 7.10 13.41
CA GLU A 138 -11.06 6.13 12.33
C GLU A 138 -10.52 6.75 11.04
N PHE A 139 -9.21 6.71 10.88
CA PHE A 139 -8.57 6.71 9.58
C PHE A 139 -9.18 5.53 8.83
N ASN A 140 -10.28 5.80 8.11
CA ASN A 140 -10.90 4.83 7.24
C ASN A 140 -10.03 4.74 5.99
N PHE A 141 -8.87 4.14 6.19
CA PHE A 141 -8.00 3.63 5.17
C PHE A 141 -8.79 2.58 4.41
N SER A 142 -9.64 3.04 3.49
CA SER A 142 -10.28 2.21 2.50
C SER A 142 -9.18 1.31 1.90
N PRO A 143 -9.34 -0.03 1.91
CA PRO A 143 -8.34 -0.98 1.42
C PRO A 143 -7.90 -0.75 -0.05
N ILE A 144 -8.57 0.18 -0.73
CA ILE A 144 -8.44 0.48 -2.15
C ILE A 144 -7.41 1.61 -2.40
N SER A 145 -6.90 2.30 -1.36
CA SER A 145 -5.87 3.32 -1.56
C SER A 145 -4.49 2.67 -1.72
N SER A 146 -3.97 2.70 -2.95
CA SER A 146 -2.59 2.30 -3.30
C SER A 146 -1.49 3.06 -2.54
N ALA A 147 -1.88 4.06 -1.73
CA ALA A 147 -1.00 4.81 -0.85
C ALA A 147 -0.63 4.05 0.44
N LEU A 148 -1.54 3.25 1.00
CA LEU A 148 -1.35 2.50 2.27
C LEU A 148 -0.09 1.63 2.33
N PRO A 149 0.33 0.94 1.26
CA PRO A 149 1.49 0.05 1.28
C PRO A 149 2.82 0.71 1.52
N LYS A 150 2.94 2.01 1.26
CA LYS A 150 4.21 2.76 1.37
C LYS A 150 4.57 3.10 2.83
N TRP A 151 3.62 3.00 3.77
CA TRP A 151 3.75 3.52 5.13
C TRP A 151 4.12 2.47 6.17
N GLY A 152 3.84 1.19 5.90
CA GLY A 152 4.14 0.09 6.83
C GLY A 152 5.64 -0.26 6.97
N ILE A 153 6.54 0.60 6.47
CA ILE A 153 7.96 0.32 6.26
C ILE A 153 8.85 1.15 7.19
N PHE A 154 8.26 2.08 7.95
CA PHE A 154 8.98 2.90 8.92
C PHE A 154 9.37 2.10 10.16
N LYS A 155 10.53 1.43 10.10
CA LYS A 155 11.23 1.01 11.32
C LYS A 155 11.86 2.23 11.97
N TRP A 156 11.23 2.71 13.05
CA TRP A 156 11.88 3.61 13.99
C TRP A 156 12.71 2.76 14.95
N GLY A 157 14.03 2.94 14.88
CA GLY A 157 14.98 2.34 15.83
C GLY A 157 14.93 2.99 17.19
#